data_AF-A0A7C1UCG3-F1
#
_entry.id   AF-A0A7C1UCG3-F1
#
_cell.length_a   1.000
_cell.length_b   1.000
_cell.length_c   1.000
_cell.angle_alpha   90.00
_cell.angle_beta   90.00
_cell.angle_gamma   90.00
#
_symmetry.space_group_name_H-M   'P 1'
#
loop_
_entity.id
_entity.type
_entity.pdbx_description
1 polymer ?
#
loop_
_entity_poly.entity_id
_entity_poly.type
_entity_poly.pdbx_seq_one_letter_code
_entity_poly.pdbx_strand_id
1 'polypeptide(L)' 'IQHICWDGCMFPNAVLESPDTWNAILDVMLKVRAAHGWT' A
#
# COMPACT_ATOMS: atom_id res chain seq x y z
N ILE A 1 -11.65 7.86 -24.00
CA ILE A 1 -10.87 7.11 -22.98
C ILE A 1 -10.56 8.11 -21.87
N GLN A 2 -11.10 7.92 -20.67
CA GLN A 2 -10.70 8.74 -19.52
C GLN A 2 -9.31 8.27 -19.09
N HIS A 3 -8.30 9.12 -19.27
CA HIS A 3 -6.98 8.86 -18.72
C HIS A 3 -7.05 9.16 -17.22
N ILE A 4 -6.80 8.17 -16.39
CA ILE A 4 -6.53 8.40 -14.97
C ILE A 4 -5.16 9.11 -14.95
N CYS A 5 -5.18 10.43 -14.78
CA CYS A 5 -3.97 11.20 -14.50
C CYS A 5 -3.57 10.89 -13.07
N TRP A 6 -2.66 9.95 -12.89
CA TRP A 6 -2.05 9.69 -11.60
C TRP A 6 -1.11 10.86 -11.28
N ASP A 7 -1.40 11.57 -10.20
CA ASP A 7 -0.62 12.71 -9.72
C ASP A 7 0.76 12.25 -9.23
N GLY A 8 1.72 12.13 -10.17
CA GLY A 8 3.12 12.54 -10.06
C GLY A 8 4.05 11.97 -8.97
N CYS A 9 3.56 11.24 -7.98
CA CYS A 9 4.37 10.70 -6.88
C CYS A 9 4.07 9.21 -6.72
N MET A 10 4.33 8.45 -7.79
CA MET A 10 4.45 7.00 -7.65
C MET A 10 5.74 6.72 -6.88
N PHE A 11 5.67 5.83 -5.90
CA PHE A 11 6.90 5.31 -5.30
C PHE A 11 7.78 4.71 -6.40
N PRO A 12 9.12 4.91 -6.37
CA PRO A 12 10.02 4.28 -7.31
C PRO A 12 9.78 2.76 -7.35
N ASN A 13 9.92 2.13 -8.51
CA ASN A 13 9.73 0.68 -8.64
C ASN A 13 10.59 -0.10 -7.64
N ALA A 14 11.82 0.36 -7.35
CA ALA A 14 12.68 -0.24 -6.33
C ALA A 14 12.04 -0.29 -4.93
N VAL A 15 11.17 0.67 -4.59
CA VAL A 15 10.40 0.65 -3.34
C VAL A 15 9.29 -0.41 -3.42
N LEU A 16 8.58 -0.50 -4.55
CA LEU A 16 7.48 -1.45 -4.73
C LEU A 16 7.96 -2.89 -4.93
N GLU A 17 9.15 -3.10 -5.47
CA GLU A 17 9.75 -4.42 -5.67
C GLU A 17 10.43 -4.95 -4.40
N SER A 18 10.60 -4.11 -3.37
CA SER A 18 11.11 -4.54 -2.07
C SER A 18 10.08 -5.37 -1.31
N PRO A 19 10.39 -6.62 -0.91
CA PRO A 19 9.51 -7.42 -0.06
C PRO A 19 9.17 -6.75 1.27
N ASP A 20 10.09 -5.95 1.82
CA ASP A 20 9.90 -5.24 3.09
C ASP A 20 8.76 -4.22 3.01
N THR A 21 8.58 -3.58 1.86
CA THR A 21 7.47 -2.65 1.62
C THR A 21 6.13 -3.36 1.80
N TRP A 22 5.99 -4.56 1.24
CA TRP A 22 4.75 -5.34 1.36
C TRP A 22 4.54 -5.91 2.76
N ASN A 23 5.62 -6.32 3.44
CA ASN A 23 5.55 -6.72 4.84
C ASN A 23 5.08 -5.57 5.75
N ALA A 24 5.59 -4.36 5.52
CA ALA A 24 5.17 -3.17 6.26
C ALA A 24 3.70 -2.83 6.00
N ILE A 25 3.24 -2.89 4.74
CA ILE A 25 1.83 -2.68 4.38
C ILE A 25 0.95 -3.71 5.10
N LEU A 26 1.32 -5.00 5.03
CA LEU A 26 0.56 -6.08 5.66
C LEU A 26 0.45 -5.88 7.18
N ASP A 27 1.55 -5.54 7.86
CA ASP A 27 1.56 -5.26 9.29
C ASP A 27 0.59 -4.13 9.67
N VAL A 28 0.57 -3.04 8.89
CA VAL A 28 -0.39 -1.94 9.09
C VAL A 28 -1.83 -2.41 8.86
N MET A 29 -2.10 -3.17 7.81
CA MET A 29 -3.43 -3.71 7.54
C MET A 29 -3.93 -4.62 8.69
N LEU A 30 -3.05 -5.44 9.26
CA LEU A 30 -3.37 -6.28 10.42
C LEU A 30 -3.71 -5.44 11.66
N LYS A 31 -2.95 -4.36 11.91
CA LYS A 31 -3.22 -3.41 13.01
C LYS A 31 -4.57 -2.72 12.85
N VAL A 32 -4.89 -2.26 11.64
CA VAL A 32 -6.20 -1.66 11.33
C VAL A 32 -7.32 -2.66 11.56
N ARG A 33 -7.15 -3.92 11.09
CA ARG A 33 -8.12 -4.99 11.33
C ARG A 33 -8.32 -5.25 12.82
N ALA A 34 -7.24 -5.29 13.60
CA ALA A 34 -7.33 -5.49 15.05
C ALA A 34 -8.02 -4.31 15.76
N ALA A 35 -7.79 -3.07 15.31
CA ALA A 35 -8.37 -1.87 15.90
C ALA A 35 -9.86 -1.68 15.56
N HIS A 36 -10.28 -2.10 14.38
CA HIS A 36 -11.63 -1.82 13.86
C HIS A 36 -12.50 -3.07 13.63
N GLY A 37 -12.00 -4.27 13.94
CA GLY A 37 -12.80 -5.48 14.08
C GLY A 37 -13.65 -5.82 12.86
N TRP A 38 -13.03 -6.04 11.70
CA TRP A 38 -13.74 -6.50 10.50
C TRP A 38 -14.14 -7.97 10.71
N THR A 39 -15.33 -8.19 11.28
CA THR A 39 -15.99 -9.49 11.43
C THR A 39 -16.80 -9.84 10.20
#